data_AF-A0A9W7D1E4-F1
#
_entry.id   AF-A0A9W7D1E4-F1
#
_cell.length_a   1.000
_cell.length_b   1.000
_cell.length_c   1.000
_cell.angle_alpha   90.00
_cell.angle_beta   90.00
_cell.angle_gamma   90.00
#
_symmetry.space_group_name_H-M   'P 1'
#
loop_
_entity.id
_entity.type
_entity.pdbx_description
1 polymer ?
#
loop_
_entity_poly.entity_id
_entity_poly.type
_entity_poly.pdbx_seq_one_letter_code
_entity_poly.pdbx_strand_id
1 'polypeptide(L)'
;MPSTPAKRYTNLFPTLRTPLYNILQAVDVAIEPETATAMWIAMTGHQTRTLRSPTGHRLVVSDNFYIRHTFAQALLQFTDGEMHLLGAVCINLVDKRNKVAVVAAVARVGAGEWGTWELVAAVGPEPEWEVKKKAHQNAQRRLAKAKRTQYEPATVQANRAGYVVYMDRNVDIFYTNDLKATPSALTLPSSSPEAVFCCHSTYPIQRWTEDRMLHRTDCDCCIQPLY
;
A
#
# COMPACT_ATOMS: atom_id res chain seq x y z
N MET A 1 -8.66 -22.45 -21.63
CA MET A 1 -7.67 -21.65 -20.87
C MET A 1 -7.46 -22.29 -19.51
N PRO A 2 -6.22 -22.38 -19.00
CA PRO A 2 -5.96 -22.87 -17.63
C PRO A 2 -6.65 -21.95 -16.61
N SER A 3 -7.15 -22.52 -15.51
CA SER A 3 -7.72 -21.75 -14.41
C SER A 3 -6.63 -20.93 -13.71
N THR A 4 -6.92 -19.70 -13.31
CA THR A 4 -5.96 -18.88 -12.54
C THR A 4 -5.80 -19.45 -11.12
N PRO A 5 -4.67 -19.17 -10.43
CA PRO A 5 -4.50 -19.60 -9.03
C PRO A 5 -5.61 -19.11 -8.11
N ALA A 6 -6.02 -17.85 -8.24
CA ALA A 6 -7.14 -17.26 -7.50
C ALA A 6 -8.48 -17.98 -7.81
N LYS A 7 -8.72 -18.36 -9.07
CA LYS A 7 -9.90 -19.12 -9.46
C LYS A 7 -9.91 -20.52 -8.86
N ARG A 8 -8.76 -21.20 -8.81
CA ARG A 8 -8.64 -22.50 -8.13
C ARG A 8 -8.94 -22.38 -6.64
N TYR A 9 -8.41 -21.36 -5.98
CA TYR A 9 -8.65 -21.11 -4.56
C TYR A 9 -10.14 -20.82 -4.26
N THR A 10 -10.77 -19.95 -5.04
CA THR A 10 -12.20 -19.64 -4.89
C THR A 10 -13.13 -20.77 -5.30
N ASN A 11 -12.65 -21.80 -5.99
CA ASN A 11 -13.41 -23.03 -6.21
C ASN A 11 -13.43 -23.92 -4.95
N LEU A 12 -12.36 -23.92 -4.15
CA LEU A 12 -12.33 -24.59 -2.84
C LEU A 12 -13.15 -23.83 -1.81
N PHE A 13 -13.20 -22.50 -1.92
CA PHE A 13 -13.94 -21.62 -1.01
C PHE A 13 -14.90 -20.71 -1.80
N PRO A 14 -16.07 -21.24 -2.23
CA PRO A 14 -17.00 -20.51 -3.10
C PRO A 14 -17.51 -19.17 -2.53
N THR A 15 -17.54 -19.04 -1.20
CA THR A 15 -17.95 -17.82 -0.50
C THR A 15 -17.05 -16.61 -0.78
N LEU A 16 -15.85 -16.82 -1.32
CA LEU A 16 -14.89 -15.77 -1.68
C LEU A 16 -15.02 -15.31 -3.13
N ARG A 17 -15.74 -16.06 -3.98
CA ARG A 17 -15.78 -15.80 -5.42
C ARG A 17 -16.34 -14.41 -5.76
N THR A 18 -17.52 -14.09 -5.25
CA THR A 18 -18.17 -12.80 -5.52
C THR A 18 -17.40 -11.63 -4.90
N PRO A 19 -17.00 -11.68 -3.60
CA PRO A 19 -16.17 -10.61 -3.03
C PRO A 19 -14.88 -10.36 -3.82
N LEU A 20 -14.18 -11.43 -4.22
CA LEU A 20 -12.93 -11.28 -4.96
C LEU A 20 -13.15 -10.68 -6.35
N TYR A 21 -14.17 -11.15 -7.06
CA TYR A 21 -14.53 -10.60 -8.37
C TYR A 21 -14.85 -9.10 -8.28
N ASN A 22 -15.62 -8.68 -7.27
CA ASN A 22 -15.97 -7.27 -7.07
C ASN A 22 -14.73 -6.40 -6.82
N ILE A 23 -13.77 -6.88 -6.02
CA ILE A 23 -12.53 -6.16 -5.75
C ILE A 23 -11.62 -6.08 -6.98
N LEU A 24 -11.48 -7.18 -7.73
CA LEU A 24 -10.67 -7.19 -8.96
C LEU A 24 -11.29 -6.35 -10.09
N GLN A 25 -12.59 -6.05 -10.01
CA GLN A 25 -13.29 -5.13 -10.92
C GLN A 25 -13.41 -3.71 -10.35
N ALA A 26 -12.93 -3.47 -9.13
CA ALA A 26 -13.02 -2.14 -8.52
C ALA A 26 -12.14 -1.16 -9.30
N VAL A 27 -12.73 -0.02 -9.65
CA VAL A 27 -12.11 1.04 -10.45
C VAL A 27 -10.78 1.53 -9.87
N ASP A 28 -10.69 1.54 -8.54
CA ASP A 28 -9.54 2.05 -7.82
C ASP A 28 -8.46 0.97 -7.55
N VAL A 29 -8.71 -0.28 -7.98
CA VAL A 29 -7.84 -1.44 -7.77
C VAL A 29 -7.44 -2.04 -9.11
N ALA A 30 -6.28 -1.65 -9.63
CA ALA A 30 -5.72 -2.24 -10.86
C ALA A 30 -4.95 -3.55 -10.54
N ILE A 31 -5.67 -4.64 -10.27
CA ILE A 31 -5.08 -5.96 -10.03
C ILE A 31 -5.62 -6.97 -11.05
N GLU A 32 -4.71 -7.53 -11.84
CA GLU A 32 -5.05 -8.56 -12.83
C GLU A 32 -5.42 -9.89 -12.14
N PRO A 33 -6.56 -10.52 -12.49
CA PRO A 33 -7.04 -11.77 -11.89
C PRO A 33 -6.08 -12.97 -11.99
N GLU A 34 -5.16 -12.93 -12.94
CA GLU A 34 -4.18 -13.98 -13.21
C GLU A 34 -2.97 -13.91 -12.28
N THR A 35 -2.79 -12.80 -11.58
CA THR A 35 -1.60 -12.55 -10.75
C THR A 35 -1.59 -13.31 -9.44
N ALA A 36 -0.40 -13.53 -8.89
CA ALA A 36 -0.24 -14.03 -7.52
C ALA A 36 -0.92 -13.11 -6.50
N THR A 37 -0.93 -11.79 -6.74
CA THR A 37 -1.59 -10.80 -5.88
C THR A 37 -3.09 -11.08 -5.71
N ALA A 38 -3.79 -11.44 -6.78
CA ALA A 38 -5.21 -11.81 -6.70
C ALA A 38 -5.44 -13.05 -5.82
N MET A 39 -4.53 -14.04 -5.86
CA MET A 39 -4.57 -15.20 -4.98
C MET A 39 -4.30 -14.82 -3.53
N TRP A 40 -3.33 -13.94 -3.29
CA TRP A 40 -3.02 -13.43 -1.95
C TRP A 40 -4.21 -12.71 -1.34
N ILE A 41 -4.90 -11.82 -2.07
CA ILE A 41 -6.14 -11.18 -1.58
C ILE A 41 -7.16 -12.24 -1.16
N ALA A 42 -7.36 -13.27 -1.98
CA ALA A 42 -8.31 -14.34 -1.68
C ALA A 42 -7.93 -15.11 -0.40
N MET A 43 -6.64 -15.47 -0.25
CA MET A 43 -6.14 -16.22 0.90
C MET A 43 -6.21 -15.40 2.18
N THR A 44 -5.68 -14.18 2.15
CA THR A 44 -5.62 -13.30 3.32
C THR A 44 -7.02 -12.87 3.73
N GLY A 45 -7.87 -12.55 2.76
CA GLY A 45 -9.26 -12.24 3.01
C GLY A 45 -10.08 -13.41 3.55
N HIS A 46 -9.78 -14.64 3.12
CA HIS A 46 -10.36 -15.84 3.72
C HIS A 46 -9.96 -15.98 5.18
N GLN A 47 -8.66 -15.84 5.49
CA GLN A 47 -8.16 -15.90 6.87
C GLN A 47 -8.86 -14.86 7.75
N THR A 48 -9.04 -13.64 7.26
CA THR A 48 -9.73 -12.57 8.01
C THR A 48 -11.21 -12.85 8.25
N ARG A 49 -11.89 -13.48 7.29
CA ARG A 49 -13.28 -13.90 7.50
C ARG A 49 -13.42 -15.03 8.52
N THR A 50 -12.46 -15.97 8.54
CA THR A 50 -12.48 -17.13 9.44
C THR A 50 -12.03 -16.75 10.85
N LEU A 51 -11.04 -15.87 10.95
CA LEU A 51 -10.46 -15.39 12.20
C LEU A 51 -10.60 -13.88 12.21
N ARG A 52 -11.74 -13.36 12.68
CA ARG A 52 -11.93 -11.92 12.82
C ARG A 52 -11.11 -11.38 13.97
N SER A 53 -10.43 -10.25 13.76
CA SER A 53 -9.77 -9.54 14.85
C SER A 53 -10.83 -8.99 15.84
N PRO A 54 -10.67 -9.18 17.16
CA PRO A 54 -11.56 -8.58 18.15
C PRO A 54 -11.58 -7.04 18.09
N THR A 55 -10.50 -6.42 17.61
CA THR A 55 -10.38 -4.97 17.47
C THR A 55 -10.86 -4.45 16.10
N GLY A 56 -11.16 -5.36 15.16
CA GLY A 56 -11.38 -4.99 13.76
C GLY A 56 -10.15 -4.38 13.09
N HIS A 57 -8.95 -4.62 13.63
CA HIS A 57 -7.68 -4.16 13.07
C HIS A 57 -6.67 -5.31 13.05
N ARG A 58 -5.94 -5.42 11.93
CA ARG A 58 -4.85 -6.38 11.74
C ARG A 58 -3.76 -5.75 10.87
N LEU A 59 -2.55 -5.69 11.41
CA LEU A 59 -1.36 -5.35 10.64
C LEU A 59 -0.67 -6.62 10.13
N VAL A 60 -0.43 -6.70 8.82
CA VAL A 60 0.40 -7.74 8.21
C VAL A 60 1.72 -7.14 7.77
N VAL A 61 2.80 -7.74 8.27
CA VAL A 61 4.16 -7.39 7.87
C VAL A 61 4.64 -8.40 6.84
N SER A 62 5.04 -7.94 5.66
CA SER A 62 5.52 -8.79 4.57
C SER A 62 6.83 -8.28 3.99
N ASP A 63 7.56 -9.15 3.31
CA ASP A 63 8.72 -8.78 2.53
C ASP A 63 8.35 -8.19 1.15
N ASN A 64 9.40 -7.75 0.43
CA ASN A 64 9.38 -6.89 -0.76
C ASN A 64 8.43 -7.30 -1.89
N PHE A 65 8.11 -8.59 -2.07
CA PHE A 65 7.58 -9.07 -3.35
C PHE A 65 6.12 -8.67 -3.60
N TYR A 66 5.33 -8.52 -2.53
CA TYR A 66 3.87 -8.34 -2.64
C TYR A 66 3.39 -6.93 -2.32
N ILE A 67 4.20 -6.12 -1.63
CA ILE A 67 3.72 -4.85 -1.08
C ILE A 67 3.72 -3.77 -2.16
N ARG A 68 2.51 -3.29 -2.49
CA ARG A 68 2.26 -2.12 -3.32
C ARG A 68 1.04 -1.40 -2.78
N HIS A 69 0.95 -0.09 -3.05
CA HIS A 69 -0.18 0.72 -2.62
C HIS A 69 -1.53 0.15 -3.10
N THR A 70 -1.61 -0.26 -4.36
CA THR A 70 -2.83 -0.84 -4.94
C THR A 70 -3.22 -2.17 -4.30
N PHE A 71 -2.24 -3.01 -3.93
CA PHE A 71 -2.50 -4.26 -3.20
C PHE A 71 -3.05 -3.99 -1.80
N ALA A 72 -2.46 -3.02 -1.09
CA ALA A 72 -2.94 -2.62 0.23
C ALA A 72 -4.37 -2.07 0.19
N GLN A 73 -4.69 -1.22 -0.79
CA GLN A 73 -6.04 -0.70 -0.99
C GLN A 73 -7.04 -1.82 -1.28
N ALA A 74 -6.68 -2.76 -2.15
CA ALA A 74 -7.52 -3.91 -2.47
C ALA A 74 -7.79 -4.79 -1.25
N LEU A 75 -6.76 -5.06 -0.46
CA LEU A 75 -6.87 -5.88 0.74
C LEU A 75 -7.71 -5.18 1.80
N LEU A 76 -7.50 -3.89 2.02
CA LEU A 76 -8.28 -3.08 2.95
C LEU A 76 -9.76 -3.09 2.56
N GLN A 77 -10.09 -2.91 1.27
CA GLN A 77 -11.46 -2.97 0.78
C GLN A 77 -12.06 -4.38 0.87
N PHE A 78 -11.29 -5.42 0.55
CA PHE A 78 -11.74 -6.81 0.61
C PHE A 78 -12.08 -7.25 2.05
N THR A 79 -11.39 -6.68 3.04
CA THR A 79 -11.47 -7.07 4.46
C THR A 79 -12.27 -6.09 5.31
N ASP A 80 -13.12 -5.28 4.66
CA ASP A 80 -13.97 -4.29 5.34
C ASP A 80 -13.19 -3.34 6.27
N GLY A 81 -11.96 -2.98 5.87
CA GLY A 81 -11.09 -2.09 6.63
C GLY A 81 -10.26 -2.77 7.72
N GLU A 82 -10.36 -4.09 7.92
CA GLU A 82 -9.64 -4.77 9.00
C GLU A 82 -8.12 -4.84 8.73
N MET A 83 -7.73 -5.16 7.51
CA MET A 83 -6.33 -5.47 7.20
C MET A 83 -5.53 -4.30 6.64
N HIS A 84 -4.39 -4.06 7.28
CA HIS A 84 -3.38 -3.11 6.88
C HIS A 84 -2.07 -3.82 6.60
N LEU A 85 -1.25 -3.23 5.75
CA LEU A 85 0.04 -3.75 5.31
C LEU A 85 1.16 -2.83 5.77
N LEU A 86 2.27 -3.45 6.16
CA LEU A 86 3.56 -2.81 6.35
C LEU A 86 4.63 -3.70 5.73
N GLY A 87 5.65 -3.09 5.13
CA GLY A 87 6.87 -3.80 4.83
C GLY A 87 7.68 -3.17 3.73
N ALA A 88 8.80 -3.81 3.43
CA ALA A 88 9.76 -3.29 2.47
C ALA A 88 9.15 -3.29 1.06
N VAL A 89 9.58 -2.33 0.22
CA VAL A 89 9.18 -2.23 -1.19
C VAL A 89 10.40 -1.97 -2.05
N CYS A 90 10.56 -2.77 -3.11
CA CYS A 90 11.54 -2.46 -4.14
C CYS A 90 11.06 -1.25 -4.96
N ILE A 91 11.97 -0.29 -5.25
CA ILE A 91 11.63 0.93 -6.00
C ILE A 91 11.02 0.67 -7.39
N ASN A 92 11.29 -0.50 -7.98
CA ASN A 92 10.71 -0.92 -9.25
C ASN A 92 9.25 -1.36 -9.15
N LEU A 93 8.78 -1.67 -7.94
CA LEU A 93 7.41 -2.09 -7.65
C LEU A 93 6.53 -0.93 -7.14
N VAL A 94 7.13 0.22 -6.82
CA VAL A 94 6.40 1.47 -6.56
C VAL A 94 5.64 1.87 -7.82
N ASP A 95 4.35 2.15 -7.67
CA ASP A 95 3.50 2.51 -8.79
C ASP A 95 3.91 3.86 -9.40
N LYS A 96 3.56 4.06 -10.67
CA LYS A 96 4.00 5.21 -11.47
C LYS A 96 3.69 6.57 -10.81
N ARG A 97 2.59 6.69 -10.06
CA ARG A 97 2.17 7.96 -9.44
C ARG A 97 3.04 8.29 -8.24
N ASN A 98 3.33 7.29 -7.40
CA ASN A 98 4.16 7.45 -6.22
C ASN A 98 5.66 7.49 -6.54
N LYS A 99 6.09 6.87 -7.65
CA LYS A 99 7.51 6.68 -7.98
C LYS A 99 8.30 8.00 -8.06
N VAL A 100 7.72 9.08 -8.58
CA VAL A 100 8.42 10.37 -8.71
C VAL A 100 8.80 10.92 -7.34
N ALA A 101 7.87 10.96 -6.40
CA ALA A 101 8.10 11.47 -5.06
C ALA A 101 9.05 10.57 -4.27
N VAL A 102 8.87 9.24 -4.36
CA VAL A 102 9.72 8.26 -3.67
C VAL A 102 11.16 8.30 -4.19
N VAL A 103 11.39 8.40 -5.51
CA VAL A 103 12.74 8.54 -6.07
C VAL A 103 13.42 9.83 -5.60
N ALA A 104 12.67 10.94 -5.54
CA ALA A 104 13.21 12.19 -5.03
C ALA A 104 13.58 12.10 -3.54
N ALA A 105 12.77 11.42 -2.73
CA ALA A 105 13.07 11.16 -1.32
C ALA A 105 14.28 10.25 -1.16
N VAL A 106 14.41 9.19 -1.97
CA VAL A 106 15.58 8.29 -1.98
C VAL A 106 16.86 9.07 -2.26
N ALA A 107 16.83 10.01 -3.21
CA ALA A 107 18.00 10.85 -3.50
C ALA A 107 18.37 11.78 -2.33
N ARG A 108 17.37 12.38 -1.65
CA ARG A 108 17.61 13.23 -0.47
C ARG A 108 18.14 12.44 0.72
N VAL A 109 17.45 11.35 1.06
CA VAL A 109 17.77 10.49 2.21
C VAL A 109 19.12 9.78 2.01
N GLY A 110 19.43 9.33 0.79
CA GLY A 110 20.71 8.70 0.48
C GLY A 110 21.92 9.65 0.52
N ALA A 111 21.69 10.97 0.50
CA ALA A 111 22.73 11.97 0.74
C ALA A 111 22.83 12.41 2.21
N GLY A 112 21.93 11.91 3.07
CA GLY A 112 21.89 12.20 4.50
C GLY A 112 22.75 11.27 5.34
N GLU A 113 22.72 11.49 6.66
CA GLU A 113 23.41 10.64 7.64
C GLU A 113 22.64 9.35 7.89
N TRP A 114 23.33 8.33 8.39
CA TRP A 114 22.70 7.08 8.84
C TRP A 114 21.60 7.38 9.87
N GLY A 115 20.43 6.76 9.70
CA GLY A 115 19.27 6.97 10.56
C GLY A 115 18.35 8.09 10.09
N THR A 116 18.75 8.86 9.07
CA THR A 116 17.87 9.85 8.43
C THR A 116 16.73 9.14 7.73
N TRP A 117 15.52 9.67 7.85
CA TRP A 117 14.37 9.19 7.09
C TRP A 117 13.41 10.30 6.68
N GLU A 118 12.55 9.97 5.72
CA GLU A 118 11.51 10.84 5.19
C GLU A 118 10.22 10.04 5.00
N LEU A 119 9.08 10.64 5.38
CA LEU A 119 7.75 10.11 5.10
C LEU A 119 7.23 10.72 3.80
N VAL A 120 6.93 9.88 2.82
CA VAL A 120 6.29 10.27 1.57
C VAL A 120 4.83 9.84 1.61
N ALA A 121 3.89 10.76 1.47
CA ALA A 121 2.47 10.43 1.41
C ALA A 121 2.19 9.57 0.17
N ALA A 122 1.47 8.46 0.35
CA ALA A 122 1.01 7.68 -0.78
C ALA A 122 -0.11 8.45 -1.49
N VAL A 123 -0.17 8.35 -2.81
CA VAL A 123 -1.15 9.07 -3.61
C VAL A 123 -1.93 8.12 -4.53
N GLY A 124 -3.21 8.45 -4.72
CA GLY A 124 -4.13 7.77 -5.61
C GLY A 124 -4.80 8.76 -6.59
N PRO A 125 -5.63 8.24 -7.52
CA PRO A 125 -6.52 9.11 -8.29
C PRO A 125 -7.54 9.81 -7.41
N GLU A 126 -8.01 10.96 -7.87
CA GLU A 126 -9.19 11.61 -7.30
C GLU A 126 -10.41 10.67 -7.29
N PRO A 127 -11.30 10.79 -6.30
CA PRO A 127 -12.56 10.05 -6.29
C PRO A 127 -13.35 10.28 -7.58
N GLU A 128 -14.03 9.23 -8.04
CA GLU A 128 -14.91 9.25 -9.23
C GLU A 128 -14.20 9.66 -10.53
N TRP A 129 -12.87 9.54 -10.59
CA TRP A 129 -12.09 9.93 -11.78
C TRP A 129 -12.55 9.21 -13.05
N GLU A 130 -13.12 8.01 -12.98
CA GLU A 130 -13.68 7.33 -14.14
C GLU A 130 -14.94 8.00 -14.69
N VAL A 131 -15.79 8.54 -13.84
CA VAL A 131 -16.98 9.30 -14.25
C VAL A 131 -16.53 10.57 -14.97
N LYS A 132 -15.55 11.28 -14.38
CA LYS A 132 -14.91 12.45 -14.98
C LYS A 132 -14.21 12.11 -16.30
N LYS A 133 -13.52 10.97 -16.37
CA LYS A 133 -12.89 10.46 -17.61
C LYS A 133 -13.92 10.19 -18.69
N LYS A 134 -15.04 9.53 -18.37
CA LYS A 134 -16.13 9.27 -19.33
C LYS A 134 -16.76 10.58 -19.83
N ALA A 135 -17.01 11.52 -18.93
CA ALA A 135 -17.52 12.85 -19.28
C ALA A 135 -16.54 13.59 -20.20
N HIS A 136 -15.25 13.59 -19.87
CA HIS A 136 -14.19 14.16 -20.70
C HIS A 136 -14.16 13.50 -22.08
N GLN A 137 -14.10 12.16 -22.14
CA GLN A 137 -14.08 11.43 -23.41
C GLN A 137 -15.30 11.77 -24.29
N ASN A 138 -16.49 11.90 -23.70
CA ASN A 138 -17.68 12.31 -24.43
C ASN A 138 -17.59 13.73 -24.97
N ALA A 139 -17.01 14.67 -24.21
CA ALA A 139 -16.72 16.02 -24.68
C ALA A 139 -15.67 16.02 -25.82
N GLN A 140 -14.61 15.23 -25.67
CA GLN A 140 -13.52 15.10 -26.67
C GLN A 140 -14.01 14.53 -28.01
N ARG A 141 -15.02 13.66 -28.01
CA ARG A 141 -15.60 13.12 -29.26
C ARG A 141 -16.15 14.22 -30.18
N ARG A 142 -16.64 15.32 -29.61
CA ARG A 142 -17.18 16.47 -30.36
C ARG A 142 -16.09 17.36 -30.97
N LEU A 143 -14.84 17.19 -30.55
CA LEU A 143 -13.70 17.94 -31.07
C LEU A 143 -13.05 17.22 -32.25
N ALA A 144 -12.48 18.02 -33.16
CA ALA A 144 -11.60 17.52 -34.22
C ALA A 144 -10.41 16.76 -33.61
N LYS A 145 -9.97 15.68 -34.26
CA LYS A 145 -8.94 14.75 -33.73
C LYS A 145 -7.67 15.49 -33.27
N ALA A 146 -7.24 16.53 -33.99
CA ALA A 146 -6.05 17.31 -33.68
C ALA A 146 -6.15 18.15 -32.38
N LYS A 147 -7.37 18.42 -31.90
CA LYS A 147 -7.63 19.21 -30.68
C LYS A 147 -7.97 18.33 -29.48
N ARG A 148 -7.91 17.00 -29.62
CA ARG A 148 -8.29 16.09 -28.54
C ARG A 148 -7.19 15.98 -27.49
N THR A 149 -7.55 16.04 -26.22
CA THR A 149 -6.63 15.88 -25.10
C THR A 149 -6.93 14.61 -24.31
N GLN A 150 -5.90 14.03 -23.70
CA GLN A 150 -6.05 12.91 -22.77
C GLN A 150 -6.55 13.43 -21.42
N TYR A 151 -7.45 12.67 -20.79
CA TYR A 151 -7.83 12.94 -19.41
C TYR A 151 -6.72 12.44 -18.48
N GLU A 152 -6.21 13.32 -17.64
CA GLU A 152 -5.31 12.99 -16.54
C GLU A 152 -6.05 13.26 -15.23
N PRO A 153 -6.31 12.22 -14.41
CA PRO A 153 -6.97 12.41 -13.14
C PRO A 153 -6.07 13.19 -12.18
N ALA A 154 -6.67 14.08 -11.38
CA ALA A 154 -5.94 14.71 -10.29
C ALA A 154 -5.43 13.65 -9.30
N THR A 155 -4.30 13.95 -8.67
CA THR A 155 -3.66 13.10 -7.67
C THR A 155 -4.05 13.57 -6.28
N VAL A 156 -4.51 12.67 -5.43
CA VAL A 156 -4.95 12.95 -4.06
C VAL A 156 -4.17 12.06 -3.09
N GLN A 157 -3.84 12.59 -1.91
CA GLN A 157 -3.20 11.80 -0.86
C GLN A 157 -4.14 10.68 -0.41
N ALA A 158 -3.59 9.47 -0.36
CA ALA A 158 -4.29 8.31 0.14
C ALA A 158 -4.44 8.43 1.66
N ASN A 159 -5.62 8.08 2.15
CA ASN A 159 -5.92 8.15 3.58
C ASN A 159 -4.97 7.25 4.37
N ARG A 160 -4.25 7.83 5.33
CA ARG A 160 -3.38 7.10 6.28
C ARG A 160 -2.35 6.16 5.61
N ALA A 161 -1.88 6.51 4.41
CA ALA A 161 -0.92 5.70 3.69
C ALA A 161 0.31 6.48 3.25
N GLY A 162 1.46 5.81 3.23
CA GLY A 162 2.72 6.43 2.88
C GLY A 162 3.86 5.44 2.71
N TYR A 163 5.01 6.01 2.35
CA TYR A 163 6.28 5.34 2.25
C TYR A 163 7.25 5.96 3.25
N VAL A 164 7.93 5.12 4.03
CA VAL A 164 9.06 5.54 4.86
C VAL A 164 10.32 5.22 4.08
N VAL A 165 11.05 6.26 3.68
CA VAL A 165 12.36 6.14 3.04
C VAL A 165 13.40 6.34 4.12
N TYR A 166 14.20 5.31 4.39
CA TYR A 166 15.12 5.27 5.52
C TYR A 166 16.55 5.04 5.04
N MET A 167 17.49 5.83 5.53
CA MET A 167 18.92 5.62 5.31
C MET A 167 19.45 4.65 6.35
N ASP A 168 19.77 3.44 5.93
CA ASP A 168 20.58 2.49 6.69
C ASP A 168 22.01 2.43 6.11
N ARG A 169 22.59 1.23 5.97
CA ARG A 169 23.76 1.01 5.10
C ARG A 169 23.45 1.33 3.64
N ASN A 170 22.20 1.10 3.22
CA ASN A 170 21.64 1.52 1.94
C ASN A 170 20.29 2.21 2.20
N VAL A 171 19.75 2.88 1.19
CA VAL A 171 18.39 3.43 1.30
C VAL A 171 17.36 2.32 1.17
N ASP A 172 16.59 2.13 2.22
CA ASP A 172 15.46 1.22 2.28
C ASP A 172 14.14 1.97 2.14
N ILE A 173 13.15 1.33 1.53
CA ILE A 173 11.82 1.88 1.32
C ILE A 173 10.82 0.93 1.97
N PHE A 174 10.02 1.46 2.87
CA PHE A 174 8.89 0.74 3.46
C PHE A 174 7.60 1.38 3.00
N TYR A 175 6.58 0.59 2.74
CA TYR A 175 5.22 1.08 2.51
C TYR A 175 4.33 0.72 3.69
N THR A 176 3.38 1.59 4.02
CA THR A 176 2.29 1.27 4.92
C THR A 176 0.99 1.99 4.57
N ASN A 177 -0.15 1.35 4.83
CA ASN A 177 -1.47 2.01 4.92
C ASN A 177 -2.01 2.07 6.35
N ASP A 178 -1.15 1.82 7.35
CA ASP A 178 -1.47 1.87 8.77
C ASP A 178 -0.85 3.11 9.42
N LEU A 179 -0.90 4.28 8.77
CA LEU A 179 -0.49 5.52 9.42
C LEU A 179 -1.58 5.98 10.40
N LYS A 180 -1.15 6.63 11.48
CA LYS A 180 -2.05 7.20 12.48
C LYS A 180 -2.92 8.32 11.91
N ALA A 181 -2.36 9.09 10.97
CA ALA A 181 -3.01 10.18 10.27
C ALA A 181 -2.51 10.29 8.83
N THR A 182 -3.31 10.93 7.97
CA THR A 182 -2.91 11.29 6.61
C THR A 182 -1.92 12.44 6.65
N PRO A 183 -0.73 12.32 6.04
CA PRO A 183 0.23 13.41 5.99
C PRO A 183 -0.37 14.67 5.32
N SER A 184 -0.10 15.85 5.87
CA SER A 184 -0.57 17.14 5.34
C SER A 184 0.17 17.59 4.08
N ALA A 185 1.38 17.06 3.88
CA ALA A 185 2.24 17.33 2.72
C ALA A 185 2.67 16.03 2.04
N LEU A 186 3.07 16.14 0.77
CA LEU A 186 3.54 14.99 -0.01
C LEU A 186 4.79 14.35 0.60
N THR A 187 5.63 15.15 1.25
CA THR A 187 6.89 14.72 1.86
C THR A 187 7.05 15.42 3.20
N LEU A 188 7.35 14.67 4.25
CA LEU A 188 7.63 15.17 5.59
C LEU A 188 8.98 14.63 6.06
N PRO A 189 9.92 15.49 6.49
CA PRO A 189 11.20 15.04 7.03
C PRO A 189 11.02 14.36 8.40
N SER A 190 11.96 13.50 8.78
CA SER A 190 12.01 12.85 10.10
C SER A 190 11.97 13.82 11.29
N SER A 191 12.45 15.06 11.11
CA SER A 191 12.40 16.12 12.13
C SER A 191 11.01 16.73 12.31
N SER A 192 10.07 16.44 11.41
CA SER A 192 8.69 16.93 11.53
C SER A 192 7.95 16.17 12.63
N PRO A 193 7.39 16.87 13.64
CA PRO A 193 6.53 16.23 14.65
C PRO A 193 5.33 15.51 14.02
N GLU A 194 4.84 16.01 12.89
CA GLU A 194 3.77 15.38 12.14
C GLU A 194 4.21 14.03 11.56
N ALA A 195 5.40 13.95 10.97
CA ALA A 195 5.92 12.69 10.41
C ALA A 195 6.01 11.62 11.50
N VAL A 196 6.57 11.99 12.66
CA VAL A 196 6.69 11.12 13.84
C VAL A 196 5.31 10.67 14.34
N PHE A 197 4.34 11.59 14.37
CA PHE A 197 2.97 11.27 14.77
C PHE A 197 2.28 10.32 13.79
N CYS A 198 2.39 10.58 12.48
CA CYS A 198 1.83 9.76 11.42
C CYS A 198 2.35 8.32 11.47
N CYS A 199 3.64 8.12 11.71
CA CYS A 199 4.26 6.79 11.78
C CYS A 199 4.00 6.04 13.11
N HIS A 200 2.95 6.39 13.87
CA HIS A 200 2.67 5.85 15.21
C HIS A 200 3.78 6.08 16.25
N SER A 201 4.73 6.99 15.98
CA SER A 201 5.98 7.10 16.74
C SER A 201 6.74 5.75 16.76
N THR A 202 7.66 5.52 17.69
CA THR A 202 8.37 4.23 17.86
C THR A 202 7.48 3.18 18.57
N TYR A 203 6.29 2.90 18.03
CA TYR A 203 5.35 1.99 18.69
C TYR A 203 5.95 0.56 18.80
N PRO A 204 5.99 -0.05 19.99
CA PRO A 204 6.50 -1.39 20.15
C PRO A 204 5.55 -2.40 19.47
N ILE A 205 6.06 -3.17 18.52
CA ILE A 205 5.29 -4.23 17.85
C ILE A 205 5.25 -5.46 18.77
N GLN A 206 4.05 -5.83 19.22
CA GLN A 206 3.83 -7.08 19.97
C GLN A 206 3.70 -8.25 18.99
N ARG A 207 4.54 -9.29 19.14
CA ARG A 207 4.66 -10.43 18.21
C ARG A 207 3.58 -11.50 18.45
N TRP A 208 3.04 -12.08 17.37
CA TRP A 208 1.91 -13.04 17.38
C TRP A 208 2.25 -14.47 17.87
N THR A 209 3.51 -14.88 18.03
CA THR A 209 3.81 -16.31 18.29
C THR A 209 3.72 -16.69 19.78
N GLU A 210 2.51 -16.95 20.27
CA GLU A 210 2.23 -18.10 21.13
C GLU A 210 2.64 -19.33 20.27
N ASP A 211 3.62 -20.20 20.53
CA ASP A 211 4.31 -20.60 21.74
C ASP A 211 5.55 -21.44 21.33
N ARG A 212 6.57 -20.82 20.69
CA ARG A 212 8.03 -21.08 20.87
C ARG A 212 8.93 -20.43 19.80
N MET A 213 9.86 -19.64 20.34
CA MET A 213 11.26 -19.28 19.97
C MET A 213 11.67 -19.04 18.51
N LEU A 214 11.84 -17.74 18.21
CA LEU A 214 12.95 -17.24 17.39
C LEU A 214 14.20 -17.12 18.29
N HIS A 215 15.36 -17.58 17.84
CA HIS A 215 16.61 -17.32 18.56
C HIS A 215 16.98 -15.83 18.50
N ARG A 216 17.41 -15.32 19.67
CA ARG A 216 17.81 -13.93 19.94
C ARG A 216 19.30 -13.74 19.67
N THR A 217 19.64 -13.34 18.47
CA THR A 217 20.50 -12.16 18.24
C THR A 217 19.93 -11.27 17.14
N ASP A 218 18.83 -11.68 16.50
CA ASP A 218 18.65 -11.45 15.05
C ASP A 218 17.56 -10.42 14.70
N CYS A 219 17.26 -9.46 15.58
CA CYS A 219 16.21 -8.47 15.35
C CYS A 219 16.54 -7.11 15.98
N ASP A 220 17.53 -6.41 15.43
CA ASP A 220 17.84 -4.99 15.73
C ASP A 220 17.12 -4.03 14.75
N CYS A 221 15.87 -4.32 14.38
CA CYS A 221 15.02 -3.40 13.62
C CYS A 221 13.75 -3.09 14.40
N CYS A 222 13.93 -2.47 15.57
CA CYS A 222 12.93 -1.59 16.15
C CYS A 222 13.66 -0.27 16.31
N ILE A 223 13.20 0.75 15.58
CA ILE A 223 13.71 2.13 15.64
C ILE A 223 13.92 2.50 17.11
N GLN A 224 15.19 2.52 17.53
CA GLN A 224 15.54 2.91 18.88
C GLN A 224 15.46 4.44 18.96
N PRO A 225 14.85 5.03 20.00
CA PRO A 225 15.05 6.42 20.28
C PRO A 225 16.50 6.61 20.73
N LEU A 226 17.25 7.44 19.99
CA LEU A 226 18.50 8.00 20.50
C LEU A 226 18.13 8.89 21.71
N TYR A 227 18.63 8.52 22.88
CA TYR A 227 18.66 9.37 24.07
C TYR A 227 19.70 10.48 23.90
#